data_AF-A0A1L6PNY0-F1
#
_entry.id   AF-A0A1L6PNY0-F1
#
_cell.length_a   1.000
_cell.length_b   1.000
_cell.length_c   1.000
_cell.angle_alpha   90.00
_cell.angle_beta   90.00
_cell.angle_gamma   90.00
#
_symmetry.space_group_name_H-M   'P 1'
#
loop_
_entity.id
_entity.type
_entity.pdbx_description
1 polymer ?
#
loop_
_entity_poly.entity_id
_entity_poly.type
_entity_poly.pdbx_seq_one_letter_code
_entity_poly.pdbx_strand_id
1 'polypeptide(L)'
;MTPEGPAYQGRLLPHPEEEVVDQGLGFDLGTLHSRRRILGLLGGVGGMAALAACGSDSTPANRASASAASSASAASSLTEIPDETNGPYPADGTNGVNVLDKDGIVRQDIRSSFGDSSTTAQGIPFTFELTVLDIVGGGEPMAGAAVYAWQCDRDGKYSLYSEGVESENYLRGVQVADSQGRVTFISVFPACYPGRWPHVHFEVYPDLDSVTDYDERLSTSQLAVPKKVCDTVFATAGYESSVANLAQLTLKTDNVFGDDGGVHQLAATTGSPEAGYTATLTVPIDTSTEPTGGSAPGGGGPEGGSGGGPGGQPPGGAPTGGQQ
;
A
#
# COMPACT_ATOMS: atom_id res chain seq x y z
N MET A 1 10.14 23.29 15.71
CA MET A 1 8.94 24.07 16.10
C MET A 1 9.22 25.54 15.83
N THR A 2 8.43 26.19 14.99
CA THR A 2 8.58 27.64 14.75
C THR A 2 8.01 28.40 15.95
N PRO A 3 8.40 29.68 16.18
CA PRO A 3 7.86 30.48 17.28
C PRO A 3 6.34 30.73 17.23
N GLU A 4 5.68 30.37 16.12
CA GLU A 4 4.28 30.68 15.83
C GLU A 4 3.32 29.48 15.95
N GLY A 5 3.82 28.27 16.25
CA GLY A 5 3.02 27.05 16.42
C GLY A 5 3.44 25.88 15.51
N PRO A 6 2.77 24.72 15.60
CA PRO A 6 3.04 23.57 14.73
C PRO A 6 2.70 23.89 13.26
N ALA A 7 3.55 23.45 12.35
CA ALA A 7 3.49 23.79 10.93
C ALA A 7 3.80 22.60 10.04
N TYR A 8 3.12 22.51 8.90
CA TYR A 8 3.35 21.50 7.85
C TYR A 8 3.75 22.20 6.55
N GLN A 9 4.89 21.81 5.98
CA GLN A 9 5.45 22.40 4.75
C GLN A 9 5.52 23.93 4.77
N GLY A 10 5.94 24.51 5.91
CA GLY A 10 6.11 25.96 6.08
C GLY A 10 4.82 26.76 6.31
N ARG A 11 3.68 26.09 6.55
CA ARG A 11 2.39 26.72 6.88
C ARG A 11 1.90 26.27 8.25
N LEU A 12 1.37 27.18 9.05
CA LEU A 12 0.80 26.86 10.36
C LEU A 12 -0.42 25.93 10.21
N LEU A 13 -0.55 24.99 11.13
CA LEU A 13 -1.71 24.10 11.19
C LEU A 13 -2.97 24.89 11.58
N PRO A 14 -4.10 24.72 10.86
CA PRO A 14 -5.38 25.33 11.23
C PRO A 14 -5.90 24.92 12.62
N HIS A 15 -5.65 23.67 13.01
CA HIS A 15 -6.00 23.10 14.30
C HIS A 15 -4.73 22.60 14.99
N PRO A 16 -4.03 23.47 15.78
CA PRO A 16 -2.72 23.17 16.35
C PRO A 16 -2.70 22.00 17.34
N GLU A 17 -3.88 21.63 17.85
CA GLU A 17 -4.09 20.59 18.85
C GLU A 17 -4.42 19.22 18.23
N GLU A 18 -4.66 19.19 16.91
CA GLU A 18 -5.07 18.00 16.16
C GLU A 18 -3.91 17.49 15.29
N GLU A 19 -3.91 16.20 14.97
CA GLU A 19 -2.89 15.64 14.09
C GLU A 19 -3.02 16.18 12.65
N VAL A 20 -1.95 16.06 11.86
CA VAL A 20 -1.91 16.57 10.48
C VAL A 20 -3.00 15.93 9.60
N VAL A 21 -3.41 14.71 9.93
CA VAL A 21 -4.45 13.95 9.21
C VAL A 21 -5.88 14.38 9.54
N ASP A 22 -6.06 15.12 10.64
CA ASP A 22 -7.38 15.56 11.13
C ASP A 22 -7.63 17.06 10.93
N GLN A 23 -6.77 17.76 10.18
CA GLN A 23 -6.87 19.21 9.94
C GLN A 23 -8.07 19.64 9.07
N GLY A 24 -8.86 18.68 8.59
CA GLY A 24 -10.08 18.87 7.84
C GLY A 24 -9.91 19.34 6.39
N LEU A 25 -11.03 19.31 5.66
CA LEU A 25 -11.12 19.51 4.20
C LEU A 25 -10.44 20.81 3.68
N GLY A 26 -10.38 21.86 4.51
CA GLY A 26 -9.78 23.14 4.14
C GLY A 26 -8.24 23.07 4.04
N PHE A 27 -7.60 22.32 4.94
CA PHE A 27 -6.16 22.05 4.90
C PHE A 27 -5.79 21.19 3.69
N ASP A 28 -6.63 20.19 3.40
CA ASP A 28 -6.47 19.30 2.25
C ASP A 28 -6.56 20.07 0.93
N LEU A 29 -7.55 20.96 0.79
CA LEU A 29 -7.71 21.82 -0.39
C LEU A 29 -6.56 22.82 -0.54
N GLY A 30 -6.03 23.38 0.55
CA GLY A 30 -4.89 24.30 0.51
C GLY A 30 -3.59 23.64 0.03
N THR A 31 -3.42 22.34 0.28
CA THR A 31 -2.26 21.56 -0.13
C THR A 31 -2.32 21.16 -1.61
N LEU A 32 -3.52 20.98 -2.15
CA LEU A 32 -3.76 20.67 -3.57
C LEU A 32 -3.45 21.85 -4.52
N HIS A 33 -3.60 23.11 -4.09
CA HIS A 33 -3.43 24.27 -4.98
C HIS A 33 -1.97 24.69 -5.23
N SER A 34 -1.03 24.32 -4.36
CA SER A 34 0.39 24.72 -4.51
C SER A 34 1.11 23.97 -5.64
N ARG A 35 0.62 22.78 -6.01
CA ARG A 35 1.27 21.89 -6.98
C ARG A 35 0.78 22.08 -8.43
N ARG A 36 -0.30 22.84 -8.64
CA ARG A 36 -0.97 23.02 -9.95
C ARG A 36 -0.27 23.99 -10.93
N ARG A 37 1.00 24.37 -10.69
CA ARG A 37 1.73 25.33 -11.55
C ARG A 37 2.76 24.71 -12.50
N ILE A 38 2.97 23.38 -12.53
CA ILE A 38 4.16 22.81 -13.20
C ILE A 38 3.91 21.86 -14.39
N LEU A 39 2.71 21.33 -14.64
CA LEU A 39 2.55 20.32 -15.70
C LEU A 39 1.44 20.69 -16.69
N GLY A 40 1.84 21.37 -17.75
CA GLY A 40 0.99 21.67 -18.90
C GLY A 40 1.83 21.75 -20.16
N LEU A 41 2.44 20.64 -20.58
CA LEU A 41 2.97 20.46 -21.94
C LEU A 41 3.24 18.97 -22.19
N LEU A 42 2.71 18.46 -23.31
CA LEU A 42 3.00 17.20 -24.02
C LEU A 42 2.05 16.01 -23.74
N GLY A 43 1.02 15.87 -24.57
CA GLY A 43 0.28 14.63 -24.79
C GLY A 43 -0.20 14.54 -26.23
N GLY A 44 0.21 13.51 -26.97
CA GLY A 44 -0.19 13.28 -28.36
C GLY A 44 -0.28 11.79 -28.71
N VAL A 45 -1.46 11.39 -29.25
CA VAL A 45 -1.79 10.40 -30.32
C VAL A 45 -1.08 9.03 -30.27
N GLY A 46 -1.70 7.84 -30.32
CA GLY A 46 -3.03 7.34 -30.68
C GLY A 46 -2.88 5.99 -31.42
N GLY A 47 -3.94 5.17 -31.51
CA GLY A 47 -4.08 4.14 -32.56
C GLY A 47 -4.24 2.66 -32.17
N MET A 48 -5.34 2.05 -32.61
CA MET A 48 -5.81 0.66 -32.39
C MET A 48 -5.36 -0.34 -33.47
N ALA A 49 -5.43 -1.67 -33.20
CA ALA A 49 -5.94 -2.70 -34.12
C ALA A 49 -6.10 -4.09 -33.45
N ALA A 50 -7.00 -4.92 -33.99
CA ALA A 50 -7.62 -6.09 -33.35
C ALA A 50 -7.54 -7.41 -34.16
N LEU A 51 -7.77 -8.54 -33.46
CA LEU A 51 -8.48 -9.80 -33.83
C LEU A 51 -7.86 -10.94 -34.71
N ALA A 52 -7.81 -12.12 -34.07
CA ALA A 52 -8.37 -13.46 -34.42
C ALA A 52 -7.71 -14.42 -35.45
N ALA A 53 -7.54 -15.70 -35.05
CA ALA A 53 -8.02 -16.90 -35.78
C ALA A 53 -7.87 -18.21 -34.95
N CYS A 54 -8.88 -19.09 -35.07
CA CYS A 54 -9.03 -20.40 -34.41
C CYS A 54 -8.58 -21.59 -35.29
N GLY A 55 -8.40 -22.77 -34.70
CA GLY A 55 -8.42 -24.08 -35.39
C GLY A 55 -8.34 -25.27 -34.43
N SER A 56 -9.31 -26.19 -34.50
CA SER A 56 -9.60 -27.26 -33.52
C SER A 56 -9.17 -28.69 -33.90
N ASP A 57 -9.02 -29.50 -32.85
CA ASP A 57 -9.32 -30.94 -32.64
C ASP A 57 -8.58 -32.08 -33.37
N SER A 58 -7.91 -32.94 -32.57
CA SER A 58 -8.28 -34.37 -32.36
C SER A 58 -7.30 -35.13 -31.43
N THR A 59 -7.83 -35.93 -30.50
CA THR A 59 -7.14 -36.90 -29.59
C THR A 59 -7.81 -38.28 -29.72
N PRO A 60 -7.33 -39.41 -29.12
CA PRO A 60 -6.10 -39.64 -28.31
C PRO A 60 -5.32 -40.93 -28.70
N ALA A 61 -4.08 -41.08 -28.18
CA ALA A 61 -3.55 -42.39 -27.79
C ALA A 61 -2.38 -42.25 -26.80
N ASN A 62 -2.54 -42.89 -25.64
CA ASN A 62 -1.66 -42.88 -24.49
C ASN A 62 -0.40 -43.75 -24.73
N ARG A 63 0.81 -43.19 -24.54
CA ARG A 63 2.03 -43.95 -24.18
C ARG A 63 2.88 -43.10 -23.24
N ALA A 64 3.01 -43.60 -22.01
CA ALA A 64 3.92 -43.09 -21.01
C ALA A 64 5.38 -43.24 -21.48
N SER A 65 6.13 -42.14 -21.41
CA SER A 65 7.58 -42.12 -21.30
C SER A 65 7.94 -40.87 -20.50
N ALA A 66 8.73 -41.06 -19.44
CA ALA A 66 9.16 -40.02 -18.54
C ALA A 66 9.92 -38.92 -19.28
N SER A 67 9.35 -37.72 -19.28
CA SER A 67 10.00 -36.48 -19.66
C SER A 67 10.16 -35.64 -18.40
N ALA A 68 11.40 -35.25 -18.11
CA ALA A 68 11.68 -34.18 -17.17
C ALA A 68 10.81 -32.99 -17.56
N ALA A 69 9.94 -32.57 -16.64
CA ALA A 69 9.13 -31.39 -16.81
C ALA A 69 10.07 -30.18 -16.75
N SER A 70 10.55 -29.75 -17.91
CA SER A 70 10.94 -28.35 -18.11
C SER A 70 9.67 -27.54 -17.89
N SER A 71 9.49 -27.03 -16.67
CA SER A 71 8.51 -25.99 -16.37
C SER A 71 9.00 -24.67 -16.96
N ALA A 72 9.16 -24.62 -18.29
CA ALA A 72 8.97 -23.38 -19.02
C ALA A 72 7.45 -23.20 -19.15
N SER A 73 6.80 -23.03 -17.99
CA SER A 73 5.41 -22.65 -17.87
C SER A 73 5.33 -21.27 -18.51
N ALA A 74 4.51 -21.15 -19.55
CA ALA A 74 4.34 -19.94 -20.32
C ALA A 74 4.42 -18.69 -19.44
N ALA A 75 5.47 -17.89 -19.64
CA ALA A 75 5.47 -16.49 -19.25
C ALA A 75 4.35 -15.81 -20.05
N SER A 76 3.11 -15.97 -19.59
CA SER A 76 2.13 -14.89 -19.72
C SER A 76 2.87 -13.68 -19.19
N SER A 77 3.05 -12.66 -20.04
CA SER A 77 3.77 -11.43 -19.71
C SER A 77 3.44 -11.02 -18.28
N LEU A 78 4.40 -11.20 -17.36
CA LEU A 78 4.22 -10.79 -15.99
C LEU A 78 3.92 -9.29 -16.01
N THR A 79 2.85 -8.88 -15.33
CA THR A 79 2.60 -7.47 -15.09
C THR A 79 3.33 -7.09 -13.82
N GLU A 80 4.13 -6.02 -13.89
CA GLU A 80 4.77 -5.44 -12.71
C GLU A 80 3.74 -5.14 -11.62
N ILE A 81 4.09 -5.44 -10.37
CA ILE A 81 3.26 -5.08 -9.23
C ILE A 81 3.07 -3.55 -9.22
N PRO A 82 1.84 -3.03 -9.04
CA PRO A 82 1.63 -1.60 -8.93
C PRO A 82 2.48 -0.99 -7.80
N ASP A 83 3.24 0.05 -8.13
CA ASP A 83 4.00 0.84 -7.15
C ASP A 83 3.04 1.79 -6.42
N GLU A 84 2.92 1.61 -5.11
CA GLU A 84 1.99 2.32 -4.23
C GLU A 84 2.70 3.19 -3.21
N THR A 85 1.92 4.06 -2.58
CA THR A 85 2.39 4.79 -1.40
C THR A 85 2.75 3.86 -0.23
N ASN A 86 3.90 4.15 0.40
CA ASN A 86 4.25 3.63 1.73
C ASN A 86 3.30 4.20 2.82
N GLY A 87 2.49 5.19 2.49
CA GLY A 87 1.53 5.79 3.40
C GLY A 87 2.23 6.51 4.55
N PRO A 88 1.48 6.91 5.59
CA PRO A 88 2.03 7.72 6.67
C PRO A 88 2.73 6.91 7.77
N TYR A 89 2.67 5.56 7.75
CA TYR A 89 3.11 4.70 8.85
C TYR A 89 4.27 3.71 8.56
N PRO A 90 5.19 3.94 7.60
CA PRO A 90 6.37 3.09 7.45
C PRO A 90 7.42 3.44 8.49
N ALA A 91 8.08 2.45 9.10
CA ALA A 91 9.17 2.66 10.04
C ALA A 91 10.55 2.53 9.36
N ASP A 92 10.65 3.10 8.16
CA ASP A 92 11.80 3.11 7.24
C ASP A 92 12.63 4.40 7.32
N GLY A 93 12.22 5.35 8.17
CA GLY A 93 12.85 6.67 8.33
C GLY A 93 12.24 7.79 7.47
N THR A 94 11.40 7.49 6.48
CA THR A 94 10.84 8.51 5.55
C THR A 94 9.88 9.49 6.24
N ASN A 95 9.29 9.09 7.37
CA ASN A 95 8.41 9.90 8.22
C ASN A 95 9.01 10.23 9.60
N GLY A 96 10.31 9.99 9.79
CA GLY A 96 11.05 10.30 11.02
C GLY A 96 11.14 9.16 12.05
N VAL A 97 10.41 8.05 11.86
CA VAL A 97 10.55 6.84 12.69
C VAL A 97 11.28 5.78 11.89
N ASN A 98 12.29 5.14 12.48
CA ASN A 98 13.07 4.08 11.84
C ASN A 98 13.34 2.93 12.81
N VAL A 99 13.01 1.70 12.39
CA VAL A 99 13.37 0.46 13.10
C VAL A 99 14.11 -0.55 12.23
N LEU A 100 14.42 -0.22 10.97
CA LEU A 100 15.07 -1.14 10.02
C LEU A 100 16.55 -1.39 10.35
N ASP A 101 17.17 -0.53 11.17
CA ASP A 101 18.53 -0.69 11.69
C ASP A 101 18.58 -1.40 13.07
N LYS A 102 17.44 -1.85 13.61
CA LYS A 102 17.33 -2.39 14.96
C LYS A 102 17.48 -3.90 14.99
N ASP A 103 18.21 -4.39 15.98
CA ASP A 103 18.28 -5.83 16.27
C ASP A 103 16.88 -6.41 16.49
N GLY A 104 16.60 -7.50 15.80
CA GLY A 104 15.30 -8.18 15.85
C GLY A 104 14.32 -7.79 14.75
N ILE A 105 14.61 -6.80 13.89
CA ILE A 105 13.71 -6.48 12.77
C ILE A 105 13.68 -7.57 11.68
N VAL A 106 14.77 -8.31 11.49
CA VAL A 106 14.83 -9.45 10.56
C VAL A 106 14.23 -10.68 11.24
N ARG A 107 12.97 -11.00 10.91
CA ARG A 107 12.16 -11.99 11.63
C ARG A 107 10.95 -12.45 10.83
N GLN A 108 10.54 -13.69 11.05
CA GLN A 108 9.42 -14.31 10.33
C GLN A 108 8.10 -14.05 11.05
N ASP A 109 8.07 -14.28 12.36
CA ASP A 109 6.91 -14.00 13.20
C ASP A 109 6.96 -12.56 13.66
N ILE A 110 6.07 -11.72 13.14
CA ILE A 110 6.02 -10.27 13.43
C ILE A 110 4.98 -9.93 14.50
N ARG A 111 4.30 -10.90 15.12
CA ARG A 111 3.17 -10.61 16.02
C ARG A 111 3.55 -9.87 17.30
N SER A 112 4.76 -10.08 17.81
CA SER A 112 5.25 -9.47 19.05
C SER A 112 6.16 -8.27 18.79
N SER A 113 6.21 -7.32 19.71
CA SER A 113 7.26 -6.31 19.76
C SER A 113 8.62 -6.96 20.03
N PHE A 114 9.69 -6.22 19.78
CA PHE A 114 11.08 -6.61 20.00
C PHE A 114 11.86 -5.47 20.66
N GLY A 115 13.03 -5.80 21.23
CA GLY A 115 13.81 -4.86 22.04
C GLY A 115 13.20 -4.72 23.44
N ASP A 116 12.79 -3.50 23.80
CA ASP A 116 12.36 -3.17 25.16
C ASP A 116 10.93 -3.65 25.50
N SER A 117 10.13 -3.98 24.48
CA SER A 117 8.77 -4.50 24.64
C SER A 117 8.65 -5.94 24.11
N SER A 118 7.82 -6.73 24.78
CA SER A 118 7.40 -8.07 24.35
C SER A 118 5.89 -8.16 24.12
N THR A 119 5.19 -7.02 24.03
CA THR A 119 3.74 -6.97 23.77
C THR A 119 3.42 -7.70 22.47
N THR A 120 2.32 -8.45 22.44
CA THR A 120 1.91 -9.21 21.24
C THR A 120 0.57 -8.72 20.74
N ALA A 121 0.54 -8.31 19.48
CA ALA A 121 -0.68 -7.91 18.79
C ALA A 121 -1.70 -9.04 18.82
N GLN A 122 -2.93 -8.71 19.18
CA GLN A 122 -4.05 -9.65 19.20
C GLN A 122 -4.71 -9.71 17.83
N GLY A 123 -5.28 -10.87 17.48
CA GLY A 123 -6.06 -11.04 16.26
C GLY A 123 -6.09 -12.50 15.80
N ILE A 124 -6.82 -12.76 14.72
CA ILE A 124 -6.86 -14.09 14.10
C ILE A 124 -5.48 -14.38 13.48
N PRO A 125 -4.89 -15.57 13.67
CA PRO A 125 -3.62 -15.92 13.04
C PRO A 125 -3.67 -15.74 11.52
N PHE A 126 -2.67 -15.07 10.98
CA PHE A 126 -2.57 -14.78 9.56
C PHE A 126 -1.14 -14.98 9.09
N THR A 127 -0.94 -15.86 8.12
CA THR A 127 0.34 -16.02 7.43
C THR A 127 0.22 -15.40 6.05
N PHE A 128 1.18 -14.59 5.63
CA PHE A 128 1.23 -14.11 4.26
C PHE A 128 2.57 -14.42 3.61
N GLU A 129 2.49 -14.82 2.35
CA GLU A 129 3.64 -15.19 1.53
C GLU A 129 3.66 -14.30 0.29
N LEU A 130 4.85 -13.75 0.00
CA LEU A 130 5.11 -12.95 -1.19
C LEU A 130 6.15 -13.69 -2.02
N THR A 131 5.85 -13.93 -3.30
CA THR A 131 6.79 -14.53 -4.26
C THR A 131 7.34 -13.44 -5.18
N VAL A 132 8.57 -13.02 -4.96
CA VAL A 132 9.24 -11.95 -5.70
C VAL A 132 9.89 -12.52 -6.96
N LEU A 133 9.54 -11.97 -8.13
CA LEU A 133 10.02 -12.41 -9.44
C LEU A 133 10.65 -11.23 -10.19
N ASP A 134 11.73 -11.47 -10.92
CA ASP A 134 12.40 -10.48 -11.77
C ASP A 134 11.86 -10.55 -13.20
N ILE A 135 11.12 -9.54 -13.63
CA ILE A 135 10.59 -9.43 -14.99
C ILE A 135 11.71 -9.34 -16.03
N VAL A 136 12.75 -8.55 -15.76
CA VAL A 136 13.89 -8.34 -16.66
C VAL A 136 14.69 -9.64 -16.81
N GLY A 137 14.80 -10.40 -15.71
CA GLY A 137 15.37 -11.73 -15.65
C GLY A 137 14.52 -12.84 -16.29
N GLY A 138 13.37 -12.52 -16.90
CA GLY A 138 12.50 -13.49 -17.57
C GLY A 138 11.45 -14.15 -16.68
N GLY A 139 11.17 -13.56 -15.51
CA GLY A 139 10.25 -14.09 -14.50
C GLY A 139 10.90 -15.06 -13.52
N GLU A 140 12.22 -15.04 -13.42
CA GLU A 140 12.96 -15.90 -12.49
C GLU A 140 12.79 -15.42 -11.04
N PRO A 141 12.81 -16.32 -10.05
CA PRO A 141 12.67 -15.92 -8.66
C PRO A 141 13.86 -15.10 -8.14
N MET A 142 13.57 -14.02 -7.40
CA MET A 142 14.58 -13.13 -6.82
C MET A 142 15.11 -13.65 -5.48
N ALA A 143 15.93 -14.71 -5.53
CA ALA A 143 16.58 -15.24 -4.33
C ALA A 143 17.52 -14.21 -3.70
N GLY A 144 17.41 -14.00 -2.39
CA GLY A 144 18.22 -13.02 -1.65
C GLY A 144 17.64 -11.61 -1.57
N ALA A 145 16.59 -11.29 -2.34
CA ALA A 145 15.86 -10.03 -2.19
C ALA A 145 15.31 -9.90 -0.75
N ALA A 146 15.35 -8.70 -0.19
CA ALA A 146 14.77 -8.45 1.13
C ALA A 146 13.40 -7.79 0.99
N VAL A 147 12.49 -8.14 1.88
CA VAL A 147 11.15 -7.57 1.94
C VAL A 147 10.88 -7.05 3.34
N TYR A 148 10.63 -5.75 3.45
CA TYR A 148 10.09 -5.14 4.67
C TYR A 148 8.57 -5.13 4.57
N ALA A 149 7.86 -5.60 5.59
CA ALA A 149 6.40 -5.60 5.64
C ALA A 149 5.87 -5.00 6.95
N TRP A 150 4.74 -4.30 6.84
CA TRP A 150 4.02 -3.76 8.00
C TRP A 150 2.51 -3.68 7.78
N GLN A 151 1.74 -3.67 8.87
CA GLN A 151 0.28 -3.56 8.83
C GLN A 151 -0.27 -2.96 10.13
N CYS A 152 -1.56 -2.62 10.12
CA CYS A 152 -2.30 -2.34 11.33
C CYS A 152 -2.64 -3.63 12.11
N ASP A 153 -2.92 -3.48 13.40
CA ASP A 153 -3.49 -4.53 14.24
C ASP A 153 -5.01 -4.69 14.05
N ARG A 154 -5.64 -5.57 14.84
CA ARG A 154 -7.08 -5.85 14.76
C ARG A 154 -7.98 -4.65 15.10
N ASP A 155 -7.44 -3.65 15.81
CA ASP A 155 -8.16 -2.43 16.17
C ASP A 155 -7.94 -1.31 15.13
N GLY A 156 -7.14 -1.57 14.09
CA GLY A 156 -6.80 -0.61 13.04
C GLY A 156 -5.66 0.33 13.40
N LYS A 157 -4.89 0.03 14.45
CA LYS A 157 -3.78 0.86 14.91
C LYS A 157 -2.46 0.42 14.30
N TYR A 158 -1.59 1.39 14.00
CA TYR A 158 -0.22 1.14 13.57
C TYR A 158 0.72 1.35 14.76
N SER A 159 1.47 0.30 15.11
CA SER A 159 2.55 0.36 16.10
C SER A 159 3.54 1.48 15.75
N LEU A 160 4.12 2.16 16.73
CA LEU A 160 4.98 3.36 16.60
C LEU A 160 4.28 4.67 16.22
N TYR A 161 3.00 4.66 15.85
CA TYR A 161 2.29 5.86 15.38
C TYR A 161 0.99 6.13 16.12
N SER A 162 0.12 5.14 16.20
CA SER A 162 -1.24 5.35 16.72
C SER A 162 -1.27 5.48 18.23
N GLU A 163 -2.19 6.31 18.72
CA GLU A 163 -2.38 6.53 20.15
C GLU A 163 -2.57 5.23 20.94
N GLY A 164 -1.77 5.05 21.99
CA GLY A 164 -1.75 3.90 22.88
C GLY A 164 -0.88 2.72 22.41
N VAL A 165 -0.22 2.82 21.25
CA VAL A 165 0.71 1.80 20.73
C VAL A 165 1.99 2.41 20.16
N GLU A 166 2.31 3.65 20.52
CA GLU A 166 3.49 4.40 20.07
C GLU A 166 4.79 3.79 20.59
N SER A 167 4.75 3.10 21.74
CA SER A 167 5.90 2.40 22.33
C SER A 167 6.06 0.96 21.82
N GLU A 168 5.21 0.52 20.89
CA GLU A 168 5.22 -0.85 20.36
C GLU A 168 5.78 -0.88 18.95
N ASN A 169 6.37 -2.01 18.55
CA ASN A 169 6.93 -2.21 17.20
C ASN A 169 6.54 -3.58 16.59
N TYR A 170 5.49 -4.21 17.12
CA TYR A 170 4.89 -5.41 16.51
C TYR A 170 4.37 -5.13 15.10
N LEU A 171 4.08 -6.21 14.37
CA LEU A 171 3.53 -6.25 13.02
C LEU A 171 4.38 -5.49 12.00
N ARG A 172 5.70 -5.50 12.22
CA ARG A 172 6.75 -4.96 11.36
C ARG A 172 7.88 -5.98 11.30
N GLY A 173 8.40 -6.26 10.11
CA GLY A 173 9.52 -7.18 9.97
C GLY A 173 10.12 -7.24 8.59
N VAL A 174 11.36 -7.71 8.53
CA VAL A 174 12.11 -7.96 7.31
C VAL A 174 12.31 -9.47 7.13
N GLN A 175 12.12 -9.96 5.91
CA GLN A 175 12.46 -11.31 5.48
C GLN A 175 13.38 -11.25 4.25
N VAL A 176 14.21 -12.29 4.10
CA VAL A 176 15.04 -12.48 2.91
C VAL A 176 14.45 -13.63 2.09
N ALA A 177 14.25 -13.39 0.81
CA ALA A 177 13.62 -14.32 -0.12
C ALA A 177 14.47 -15.59 -0.30
N ASP A 178 13.81 -16.74 -0.25
CA ASP A 178 14.43 -18.05 -0.44
C ASP A 178 14.84 -18.30 -1.91
N SER A 179 15.36 -19.49 -2.22
CA SER A 179 15.76 -19.88 -3.58
C SER A 179 14.61 -19.93 -4.60
N GLN A 180 13.38 -19.70 -4.17
CA GLN A 180 12.18 -19.62 -4.99
C GLN A 180 11.56 -18.23 -4.92
N GLY A 181 12.31 -17.22 -4.45
CA GLY A 181 11.86 -15.84 -4.35
C GLY A 181 10.81 -15.62 -3.27
N ARG A 182 10.59 -16.58 -2.36
CA ARG A 182 9.51 -16.49 -1.37
C ARG A 182 10.00 -15.90 -0.06
N VAL A 183 9.20 -14.99 0.48
CA VAL A 183 9.23 -14.59 1.89
C VAL A 183 7.91 -15.00 2.55
N THR A 184 7.97 -15.43 3.81
CA THR A 184 6.77 -15.79 4.59
C THR A 184 6.78 -15.02 5.89
N PHE A 185 5.66 -14.42 6.26
CA PHE A 185 5.47 -13.74 7.54
C PHE A 185 4.35 -14.38 8.34
N ILE A 186 4.55 -14.53 9.64
CA ILE A 186 3.53 -14.95 10.61
C ILE A 186 3.05 -13.71 11.35
N SER A 187 1.77 -13.40 11.23
CA SER A 187 1.14 -12.15 11.64
C SER A 187 -0.26 -12.40 12.25
N VAL A 188 -1.04 -11.34 12.43
CA VAL A 188 -2.47 -11.38 12.69
C VAL A 188 -3.25 -10.74 11.53
N PHE A 189 -4.50 -11.12 11.36
CA PHE A 189 -5.32 -10.61 10.25
C PHE A 189 -5.54 -9.09 10.39
N PRO A 190 -5.24 -8.27 9.35
CA PRO A 190 -5.34 -6.82 9.43
C PRO A 190 -6.80 -6.36 9.53
N ALA A 191 -7.04 -5.28 10.28
CA ALA A 191 -8.35 -4.66 10.37
C ALA A 191 -8.71 -3.85 9.11
N CYS A 192 -9.95 -3.37 9.07
CA CYS A 192 -10.35 -2.25 8.23
C CYS A 192 -10.42 -1.00 9.09
N TYR A 193 -9.52 -0.04 8.88
CA TYR A 193 -9.61 1.29 9.47
C TYR A 193 -10.31 2.26 8.49
N PRO A 194 -10.83 3.41 8.97
CA PRO A 194 -11.65 4.30 8.13
C PRO A 194 -10.95 4.70 6.82
N GLY A 195 -11.67 4.51 5.71
CA GLY A 195 -11.23 4.97 4.38
C GLY A 195 -10.25 4.05 3.65
N ARG A 196 -9.80 2.93 4.25
CA ARG A 196 -8.81 2.03 3.61
C ARG A 196 -9.23 0.56 3.65
N TRP A 197 -9.06 -0.12 2.53
CA TRP A 197 -9.33 -1.55 2.36
C TRP A 197 -8.35 -2.37 3.22
N PRO A 198 -8.71 -3.51 3.82
CA PRO A 198 -7.76 -4.32 4.61
C PRO A 198 -6.53 -4.74 3.81
N HIS A 199 -5.34 -4.37 4.30
CA HIS A 199 -4.09 -4.54 3.58
C HIS A 199 -2.88 -4.81 4.48
N VAL A 200 -1.81 -5.28 3.84
CA VAL A 200 -0.44 -5.32 4.37
C VAL A 200 0.45 -4.53 3.42
N HIS A 201 1.20 -3.57 3.93
CA HIS A 201 2.20 -2.87 3.14
C HIS A 201 3.47 -3.70 3.03
N PHE A 202 4.19 -3.53 1.92
CA PHE A 202 5.55 -4.06 1.79
C PHE A 202 6.43 -3.19 0.89
N GLU A 203 7.72 -3.28 1.13
CA GLU A 203 8.79 -2.74 0.29
C GLU A 203 9.75 -3.87 -0.08
N VAL A 204 10.17 -3.91 -1.34
CA VAL A 204 11.13 -4.89 -1.85
C VAL A 204 12.47 -4.19 -2.07
N TYR A 205 13.54 -4.81 -1.62
CA TYR A 205 14.93 -4.34 -1.75
C TYR A 205 15.76 -5.41 -2.47
N PRO A 206 16.84 -5.03 -3.18
CA PRO A 206 17.67 -5.99 -3.91
C PRO A 206 18.34 -7.02 -2.97
N ASP A 207 18.68 -6.61 -1.75
CA ASP A 207 19.22 -7.47 -0.70
C ASP A 207 18.98 -6.87 0.70
N LEU A 208 19.47 -7.57 1.72
CA LEU A 208 19.29 -7.19 3.12
C LEU A 208 20.10 -5.95 3.52
N ASP A 209 21.24 -5.68 2.90
CA ASP A 209 22.07 -4.54 3.28
C ASP A 209 21.42 -3.21 2.80
N SER A 210 20.64 -3.28 1.73
CA SER A 210 19.87 -2.16 1.17
C SER A 210 18.66 -1.71 2.01
N VAL A 211 18.14 -2.52 2.93
CA VAL A 211 16.85 -2.23 3.61
C VAL A 211 16.87 -0.97 4.47
N THR A 212 18.05 -0.47 4.84
CA THR A 212 18.18 0.76 5.64
C THR A 212 18.23 2.04 4.80
N ASP A 213 18.28 1.91 3.48
CA ASP A 213 18.25 3.03 2.53
C ASP A 213 16.98 2.95 1.68
N TYR A 214 15.99 3.78 2.02
CA TYR A 214 14.72 3.83 1.30
C TYR A 214 14.88 4.08 -0.21
N ASP A 215 15.94 4.77 -0.64
CA ASP A 215 16.17 5.06 -2.06
C ASP A 215 16.66 3.82 -2.84
N GLU A 216 17.11 2.76 -2.15
CA GLU A 216 17.54 1.48 -2.78
C GLU A 216 16.41 0.46 -2.95
N ARG A 217 15.19 0.76 -2.49
CA ARG A 217 14.04 -0.10 -2.74
C ARG A 217 13.84 -0.29 -4.25
N LEU A 218 13.28 -1.43 -4.64
CA LEU A 218 12.86 -1.78 -5.99
C LEU A 218 11.37 -1.50 -6.22
N SER A 219 10.55 -1.57 -5.17
CA SER A 219 9.12 -1.29 -5.22
C SER A 219 8.58 -1.06 -3.83
N THR A 220 7.59 -0.18 -3.72
CA THR A 220 6.68 -0.11 -2.57
C THR A 220 5.30 -0.56 -3.05
N SER A 221 4.64 -1.49 -2.35
CA SER A 221 3.29 -1.90 -2.73
C SER A 221 2.50 -2.41 -1.54
N GLN A 222 1.30 -2.92 -1.79
CA GLN A 222 0.36 -3.36 -0.77
C GLN A 222 -0.35 -4.64 -1.21
N LEU A 223 -0.49 -5.60 -0.28
CA LEU A 223 -1.33 -6.78 -0.44
C LEU A 223 -2.74 -6.46 0.04
N ALA A 224 -3.75 -6.64 -0.82
CA ALA A 224 -5.16 -6.53 -0.46
C ALA A 224 -5.76 -7.89 -0.10
N VAL A 225 -6.68 -7.92 0.87
CA VAL A 225 -7.35 -9.15 1.30
C VAL A 225 -8.74 -9.31 0.65
N PRO A 226 -9.16 -10.51 0.18
CA PRO A 226 -10.46 -10.70 -0.45
C PRO A 226 -11.64 -10.38 0.45
N LYS A 227 -12.64 -9.66 -0.09
CA LYS A 227 -13.83 -9.22 0.65
C LYS A 227 -14.51 -10.35 1.44
N LYS A 228 -14.68 -11.51 0.83
CA LYS A 228 -15.35 -12.67 1.47
C LYS A 228 -14.62 -13.10 2.74
N VAL A 229 -13.29 -13.02 2.74
CA VAL A 229 -12.47 -13.35 3.90
C VAL A 229 -12.62 -12.26 4.96
N CYS A 230 -12.54 -10.99 4.57
CA CYS A 230 -12.80 -9.86 5.48
C CYS A 230 -14.18 -9.95 6.14
N ASP A 231 -15.23 -10.23 5.38
CA ASP A 231 -16.60 -10.40 5.90
C ASP A 231 -16.68 -11.53 6.96
N THR A 232 -15.91 -12.61 6.76
CA THR A 232 -15.87 -13.74 7.71
C THR A 232 -15.09 -13.39 8.97
N VAL A 233 -13.93 -12.74 8.83
CA VAL A 233 -13.08 -12.34 9.95
C VAL A 233 -13.73 -11.24 10.79
N PHE A 234 -14.30 -10.22 10.15
CA PHE A 234 -14.88 -9.08 10.86
C PHE A 234 -16.19 -9.43 11.59
N ALA A 235 -16.79 -10.58 11.29
CA ALA A 235 -17.89 -11.14 12.07
C ALA A 235 -17.45 -11.81 13.39
N THR A 236 -16.16 -11.82 13.69
CA THR A 236 -15.60 -12.39 14.93
C THR A 236 -15.32 -11.33 15.99
N ALA A 237 -15.14 -11.75 17.24
CA ALA A 237 -14.90 -10.86 18.36
C ALA A 237 -13.57 -10.11 18.24
N GLY A 238 -13.59 -8.80 18.48
CA GLY A 238 -12.42 -7.93 18.42
C GLY A 238 -12.15 -7.28 17.06
N TYR A 239 -13.04 -7.45 16.08
CA TYR A 239 -12.99 -6.80 14.76
C TYR A 239 -14.23 -5.96 14.47
N GLU A 240 -15.08 -5.67 15.46
CA GLU A 240 -16.39 -5.04 15.28
C GLU A 240 -16.30 -3.67 14.59
N SER A 241 -15.25 -2.89 14.87
CA SER A 241 -14.98 -1.60 14.21
C SER A 241 -14.77 -1.76 12.70
N SER A 242 -14.16 -2.86 12.28
CA SER A 242 -13.88 -3.16 10.88
C SER A 242 -15.15 -3.40 10.06
N VAL A 243 -16.24 -3.88 10.68
CA VAL A 243 -17.53 -4.08 10.01
C VAL A 243 -18.10 -2.75 9.52
N ALA A 244 -18.11 -1.74 10.40
CA ALA A 244 -18.63 -0.42 10.07
C ALA A 244 -17.77 0.28 9.01
N ASN A 245 -16.45 0.16 9.11
CA ASN A 245 -15.51 0.74 8.16
C ASN A 245 -15.63 0.09 6.79
N LEU A 246 -15.61 -1.24 6.70
CA LEU A 246 -15.70 -1.97 5.43
C LEU A 246 -17.00 -1.68 4.68
N ALA A 247 -18.10 -1.38 5.40
CA ALA A 247 -19.36 -1.01 4.78
C ALA A 247 -19.32 0.33 4.01
N GLN A 248 -18.32 1.18 4.24
CA GLN A 248 -18.19 2.51 3.61
C GLN A 248 -17.36 2.51 2.32
N LEU A 249 -16.73 1.39 1.95
CA LEU A 249 -15.84 1.35 0.79
C LEU A 249 -15.85 0.00 0.07
N THR A 250 -15.25 0.02 -1.12
CA THR A 250 -14.95 -1.12 -1.98
C THR A 250 -13.50 -0.98 -2.44
N LEU A 251 -12.89 -2.04 -2.99
CA LEU A 251 -11.58 -1.92 -3.66
C LEU A 251 -11.57 -0.77 -4.69
N LYS A 252 -12.65 -0.57 -5.45
CA LYS A 252 -12.77 0.48 -6.47
C LYS A 252 -12.88 1.90 -5.92
N THR A 253 -13.25 2.05 -4.65
CA THR A 253 -13.39 3.37 -3.99
C THR A 253 -12.28 3.59 -2.97
N ASP A 254 -11.41 2.60 -2.76
CA ASP A 254 -10.16 2.77 -2.01
C ASP A 254 -9.21 3.64 -2.85
N ASN A 255 -8.50 4.54 -2.19
CA ASN A 255 -7.66 5.52 -2.86
C ASN A 255 -6.29 4.97 -3.32
N VAL A 256 -5.97 3.73 -2.97
CA VAL A 256 -4.77 2.98 -3.40
C VAL A 256 -5.20 1.97 -4.45
N PHE A 257 -6.09 1.03 -4.11
CA PHE A 257 -6.48 -0.05 -5.02
C PHE A 257 -7.52 0.33 -6.09
N GLY A 258 -7.98 1.58 -6.11
CA GLY A 258 -9.16 1.98 -6.88
C GLY A 258 -8.95 2.09 -8.39
N ASP A 259 -7.71 2.27 -8.83
CA ASP A 259 -7.34 2.48 -10.23
C ASP A 259 -7.47 1.21 -11.08
N ASP A 260 -7.11 0.04 -10.55
CA ASP A 260 -7.25 -1.26 -11.20
C ASP A 260 -8.20 -2.22 -10.46
N GLY A 261 -8.72 -1.81 -9.29
CA GLY A 261 -9.57 -2.63 -8.43
C GLY A 261 -8.79 -3.64 -7.58
N GLY A 262 -7.48 -3.42 -7.37
CA GLY A 262 -6.54 -4.27 -6.67
C GLY A 262 -6.21 -5.56 -7.43
N VAL A 263 -6.42 -5.63 -8.74
CA VAL A 263 -6.36 -6.91 -9.48
C VAL A 263 -4.97 -7.55 -9.42
N HIS A 264 -3.92 -6.74 -9.33
CA HIS A 264 -2.54 -7.19 -9.21
C HIS A 264 -2.06 -7.37 -7.76
N GLN A 265 -2.87 -6.95 -6.78
CA GLN A 265 -2.51 -6.92 -5.35
C GLN A 265 -3.41 -7.77 -4.47
N LEU A 266 -4.51 -8.30 -5.01
CA LEU A 266 -5.47 -9.12 -4.28
C LEU A 266 -4.92 -10.54 -4.05
N ALA A 267 -4.59 -10.86 -2.80
CA ALA A 267 -3.99 -12.14 -2.47
C ALA A 267 -4.98 -13.32 -2.55
N ALA A 268 -4.49 -14.46 -3.05
CA ALA A 268 -5.20 -15.72 -2.92
C ALA A 268 -5.17 -16.13 -1.44
N THR A 269 -6.34 -16.22 -0.80
CA THR A 269 -6.45 -16.40 0.66
C THR A 269 -7.29 -17.63 0.99
N THR A 270 -6.77 -18.49 1.86
CA THR A 270 -7.42 -19.72 2.33
C THR A 270 -7.35 -19.85 3.85
N GLY A 271 -8.26 -20.60 4.46
CA GLY A 271 -8.31 -20.81 5.91
C GLY A 271 -9.67 -20.51 6.53
N SER A 272 -9.68 -20.38 7.86
CA SER A 272 -10.87 -20.05 8.66
C SER A 272 -10.47 -19.28 9.92
N PRO A 273 -11.41 -18.65 10.65
CA PRO A 273 -11.10 -17.98 11.90
C PRO A 273 -10.44 -18.88 12.96
N GLU A 274 -10.83 -20.16 13.02
CA GLU A 274 -10.33 -21.12 14.00
C GLU A 274 -8.96 -21.68 13.64
N ALA A 275 -8.69 -21.89 12.34
CA ALA A 275 -7.43 -22.43 11.84
C ALA A 275 -6.38 -21.35 11.55
N GLY A 276 -6.81 -20.09 11.44
CA GLY A 276 -6.04 -19.01 10.84
C GLY A 276 -6.15 -18.99 9.31
N TYR A 277 -5.61 -17.93 8.73
CA TYR A 277 -5.60 -17.71 7.28
C TYR A 277 -4.18 -17.74 6.72
N THR A 278 -4.04 -18.18 5.47
CA THR A 278 -2.84 -18.03 4.66
C THR A 278 -3.19 -17.25 3.40
N ALA A 279 -2.47 -16.15 3.14
CA ALA A 279 -2.56 -15.36 1.92
C ALA A 279 -1.27 -15.49 1.10
N THR A 280 -1.39 -15.64 -0.22
CA THR A 280 -0.25 -15.70 -1.14
C THR A 280 -0.42 -14.66 -2.24
N LEU A 281 0.64 -13.90 -2.53
CA LEU A 281 0.68 -12.92 -3.61
C LEU A 281 1.98 -13.09 -4.42
N THR A 282 1.86 -13.11 -5.74
CA THR A 282 3.02 -13.00 -6.64
C THR A 282 3.35 -11.53 -6.82
N VAL A 283 4.63 -11.19 -6.72
CA VAL A 283 5.15 -9.81 -6.77
C VAL A 283 6.20 -9.72 -7.90
N PRO A 284 5.78 -9.57 -9.16
CA PRO A 284 6.71 -9.32 -10.25
C PRO A 284 7.28 -7.90 -10.17
N ILE A 285 8.59 -7.77 -10.26
CA ILE A 285 9.34 -6.52 -10.20
C ILE A 285 10.02 -6.29 -11.55
N ASP A 286 9.87 -5.11 -12.14
CA ASP A 286 10.76 -4.68 -13.22
C ASP A 286 11.94 -3.92 -12.60
N THR A 287 13.10 -4.56 -12.50
CA THR A 287 14.29 -3.94 -11.88
C THR A 287 14.86 -2.78 -12.70
N SER A 288 14.29 -2.45 -13.87
CA SER A 288 14.62 -1.27 -14.64
C SER A 288 13.67 -0.08 -14.40
N THR A 289 12.55 -0.31 -13.71
CA THR A 289 11.63 0.74 -13.25
C THR A 289 12.19 1.41 -12.00
N GLU A 290 12.21 2.74 -11.98
CA GLU A 290 12.55 3.51 -10.78
C GLU A 290 11.31 3.61 -9.87
N PRO A 291 11.37 3.14 -8.60
CA PRO A 291 10.22 3.16 -7.73
C PRO A 291 9.92 4.57 -7.23
N THR A 292 8.65 4.93 -7.30
CA THR A 292 8.17 6.27 -6.97
C THR A 292 7.57 6.35 -5.57
N GLY A 293 7.25 5.20 -4.96
CA GLY A 293 6.38 5.16 -3.78
C GLY A 293 4.95 5.56 -4.14
N GLY A 294 4.50 5.19 -5.35
CA GLY A 294 3.17 5.47 -5.90
C GLY A 294 2.82 6.95 -6.13
N SER A 295 1.74 7.17 -6.88
CA SER A 295 1.14 8.50 -7.03
C SER A 295 0.21 8.79 -5.85
N ALA A 296 0.28 10.00 -5.28
CA ALA A 296 -0.74 10.45 -4.33
C ALA A 296 -2.14 10.42 -5.01
N PRO A 297 -3.22 9.99 -4.32
CA PRO A 297 -4.51 9.76 -4.96
C PRO A 297 -5.04 11.00 -5.69
N GLY A 298 -5.29 10.85 -6.99
CA GLY A 298 -5.91 11.88 -7.81
C GLY A 298 -7.40 12.00 -7.48
N GLY A 299 -7.82 13.09 -6.85
CA GLY A 299 -9.23 13.39 -6.61
C GLY A 299 -10.00 13.60 -7.91
N GLY A 300 -10.71 12.58 -8.38
CA GLY A 300 -11.67 12.66 -9.48
C GLY A 300 -12.90 13.49 -9.09
N GLY A 301 -12.89 14.77 -9.42
CA GLY A 301 -14.09 15.62 -9.39
C GLY A 301 -14.82 15.59 -10.73
N PRO A 302 -16.17 15.58 -10.75
CA PRO A 302 -16.95 15.46 -11.97
C PRO A 302 -16.78 16.68 -12.89
N GLU A 303 -16.81 16.44 -14.21
CA GLU A 303 -16.93 17.50 -15.22
C GLU A 303 -18.22 18.31 -15.00
N GLY A 304 -18.09 19.39 -14.23
CA GLY A 304 -19.13 20.41 -14.06
C GLY A 304 -19.19 21.28 -15.30
N GLY A 305 -20.18 21.01 -16.15
CA GLY A 305 -20.48 21.77 -17.35
C GLY A 305 -20.52 23.29 -17.12
N SER A 306 -19.90 24.00 -18.04
CA SER A 306 -19.84 25.46 -18.11
C SER A 306 -21.23 26.07 -18.29
N GLY A 307 -21.84 26.53 -17.20
CA GLY A 307 -22.96 27.47 -17.20
C GLY A 307 -22.43 28.90 -17.04
N GLY A 308 -22.45 29.68 -18.11
CA GLY A 308 -22.01 31.08 -18.10
C GLY A 308 -22.97 32.01 -17.36
N GLY A 309 -22.42 33.00 -16.65
CA GLY A 309 -23.14 34.13 -16.06
C GLY A 309 -22.17 35.30 -15.83
N PRO A 310 -22.48 36.55 -16.25
CA PRO A 310 -21.49 37.63 -16.36
C PRO A 310 -21.43 38.55 -15.13
N GLY A 311 -20.22 39.04 -14.84
CA GLY A 311 -19.90 40.45 -14.55
C GLY A 311 -20.35 41.07 -13.22
N GLY A 312 -19.39 41.34 -12.33
CA GLY A 312 -19.56 42.24 -11.19
C GLY A 312 -18.22 42.82 -10.70
N GLN A 313 -18.00 44.09 -10.99
CA GLN A 313 -16.81 44.92 -10.73
C GLN A 313 -16.56 45.20 -9.22
N PRO A 314 -15.30 45.32 -8.74
CA PRO A 314 -15.02 45.62 -7.33
C PRO A 314 -15.08 47.14 -7.03
N PRO A 315 -15.50 47.57 -5.83
CA PRO A 315 -15.21 48.91 -5.35
C PRO A 315 -13.92 48.92 -4.52
N GLY A 316 -13.00 49.80 -4.90
CA GLY A 316 -11.78 50.10 -4.15
C GLY A 316 -11.98 51.19 -3.10
N GLY A 317 -10.94 51.36 -2.28
CA GLY A 317 -10.58 52.64 -1.67
C GLY A 317 -11.08 52.88 -0.25
N ALA A 318 -10.19 52.70 0.72
CA ALA A 318 -10.22 53.43 2.00
C ALA A 318 -9.97 54.94 1.76
N PRO A 319 -10.28 55.84 2.72
CA PRO A 319 -9.25 56.14 3.72
C PRO A 319 -9.74 56.62 5.13
N THR A 320 -8.84 56.44 6.10
CA THR A 320 -8.50 57.33 7.25
C THR A 320 -9.55 57.74 8.31
N GLY A 321 -9.22 57.44 9.57
CA GLY A 321 -8.94 58.48 10.57
C GLY A 321 -9.80 58.57 11.84
N GLY A 322 -9.14 58.42 13.01
CA GLY A 322 -9.34 59.30 14.18
C GLY A 322 -10.19 58.81 15.36
N GLN A 323 -9.54 58.66 16.53
CA GLN A 323 -9.90 59.06 17.92
C GLN A 323 -11.41 59.06 18.31
N GLN A 324 -11.88 58.54 19.44
CA GLN A 324 -11.36 58.33 20.79
C GLN A 324 -11.95 57.05 21.39
#